data_AF-A0A0A7KI56-F1
#
_entry.id   AF-A0A0A7KI56-F1
#
_cell.length_a   1.000
_cell.length_b   1.000
_cell.length_c   1.000
_cell.angle_alpha   90.00
_cell.angle_beta   90.00
_cell.angle_gamma   90.00
#
_symmetry.space_group_name_H-M   'P 1'
#
loop_
_entity.id
_entity.type
_entity.pdbx_description
1 polymer ?
#
loop_
_entity_poly.entity_id
_entity_poly.type
_entity_poly.pdbx_seq_one_letter_code
_entity_poly.pdbx_strand_id
1 'polypeptide(L)'
;MGEATAVVLAEVGAERQRQDARWGQQDHAPEVWLMVLAEEVGEANQAAFEHLFPRFDKHAAQRGPRSPADYRRELVQVAAVAVAAIESLDRQSGSAPS
;
A
#
# COMPACT_ATOMS: atom_id res chain seq x y z
N MET A 1 8.57 -6.10 20.65
CA MET A 1 7.91 -5.22 19.67
C MET A 1 6.91 -4.35 20.44
N GLY A 2 6.82 -3.04 20.17
CA GLY A 2 5.87 -2.18 20.89
C GLY A 2 4.42 -2.46 20.49
N GLU A 3 3.46 -2.24 21.38
CA GLU A 3 2.03 -2.46 21.15
C GLU A 3 1.53 -1.71 19.89
N ALA A 4 1.94 -0.46 19.72
CA ALA A 4 1.60 0.34 18.54
C ALA A 4 2.12 -0.27 17.23
N THR A 5 3.33 -0.82 17.21
CA THR A 5 3.90 -1.48 16.03
C THR A 5 3.10 -2.73 15.68
N ALA A 6 2.70 -3.53 16.67
CA ALA A 6 1.91 -4.73 16.44
C ALA A 6 0.55 -4.41 15.81
N VAL A 7 -0.12 -3.35 16.27
CA VAL A 7 -1.38 -2.87 15.67
C VAL A 7 -1.20 -2.49 14.21
N VAL A 8 -0.15 -1.72 13.87
CA VAL A 8 0.11 -1.30 12.49
C VAL A 8 0.40 -2.50 11.58
N LEU A 9 1.18 -3.49 12.05
CA LEU A 9 1.44 -4.70 11.26
C LEU A 9 0.17 -5.54 11.03
N ALA A 10 -0.74 -5.58 12.01
CA ALA A 10 -2.04 -6.23 11.83
C ALA A 10 -2.89 -5.54 10.75
N GLU A 11 -2.85 -4.21 10.68
CA GLU A 11 -3.54 -3.46 9.61
C GLU A 11 -2.93 -3.70 8.22
N VAL A 12 -1.60 -3.81 8.13
CA VAL A 12 -0.92 -4.21 6.88
C VAL A 12 -1.37 -5.61 6.45
N GLY A 13 -1.43 -6.56 7.39
CA GLY A 13 -1.95 -7.89 7.11
C GLY A 13 -3.41 -7.88 6.63
N ALA A 14 -4.26 -7.06 7.26
CA ALA A 14 -5.66 -6.90 6.84
C ALA A 14 -5.79 -6.27 5.45
N GLU A 15 -4.96 -5.27 5.12
CA GLU A 15 -4.92 -4.70 3.77
C GLU A 15 -4.45 -5.75 2.76
N ARG A 16 -3.36 -6.48 3.02
CA ARG A 16 -2.88 -7.54 2.12
C ARG A 16 -3.97 -8.58 1.82
N GLN A 17 -4.77 -8.97 2.82
CA GLN A 17 -5.93 -9.85 2.64
C GLN A 17 -7.02 -9.23 1.75
N ARG A 18 -7.32 -7.93 1.90
CA ARG A 18 -8.26 -7.22 1.02
C ARG A 18 -7.77 -7.20 -0.43
N GLN A 19 -6.48 -6.94 -0.64
CA GLN A 19 -5.86 -6.94 -1.96
C GLN A 19 -5.94 -8.33 -2.59
N ASP A 20 -5.65 -9.38 -1.82
CA ASP A 20 -5.79 -10.77 -2.27
C ASP A 20 -7.22 -11.11 -2.66
N ALA A 21 -8.20 -10.73 -1.84
CA ALA A 21 -9.60 -10.97 -2.14
C ALA A 21 -10.08 -10.22 -3.40
N ARG A 22 -9.48 -9.05 -3.70
CA ARG A 22 -9.85 -8.22 -4.84
C ARG A 22 -9.22 -8.68 -6.15
N TRP A 23 -7.96 -9.09 -6.13
CA TRP A 23 -7.17 -9.37 -7.34
C TRP A 23 -6.69 -10.82 -7.45
N GLY A 24 -6.86 -11.62 -6.40
CA GLY A 24 -6.31 -12.97 -6.30
C GLY A 24 -4.79 -12.98 -6.17
N GLN A 25 -4.21 -14.17 -6.21
CA GLN A 25 -2.76 -14.37 -6.22
C GLN A 25 -2.14 -13.72 -7.48
N GLN A 26 -1.15 -12.87 -7.28
CA GLN A 26 -0.35 -12.26 -8.33
C GLN A 26 1.10 -12.76 -8.25
N ASP A 27 1.64 -13.22 -9.38
CA ASP A 27 3.02 -13.70 -9.50
C ASP A 27 3.77 -12.96 -10.60
N HIS A 28 3.83 -11.64 -10.48
CA HIS A 28 4.49 -10.80 -11.46
C HIS A 28 6.02 -10.86 -11.35
N ALA A 29 6.68 -10.47 -12.44
CA ALA A 29 8.12 -10.23 -12.44
C ALA A 29 8.46 -9.00 -11.56
N PRO A 30 9.68 -8.91 -10.99
CA PRO A 30 10.07 -7.81 -10.10
C PRO A 30 9.86 -6.42 -10.70
N GLU A 31 10.07 -6.24 -12.01
CA GLU A 31 9.92 -4.95 -12.70
C GLU A 31 8.46 -4.46 -12.67
N VAL A 32 7.50 -5.38 -12.76
CA VAL A 32 6.07 -5.06 -12.66
C VAL A 32 5.72 -4.72 -11.21
N TRP A 33 6.25 -5.46 -10.22
CA TRP A 33 6.06 -5.12 -8.81
C TRP A 33 6.61 -3.74 -8.45
N LEU A 34 7.74 -3.33 -9.05
CA LEU A 34 8.26 -1.97 -8.89
C LEU A 34 7.29 -0.91 -9.42
N MET A 35 6.57 -1.19 -10.51
CA MET A 35 5.52 -0.29 -11.00
C MET A 35 4.33 -0.21 -10.03
N VAL A 36 3.88 -1.34 -9.49
CA VAL A 36 2.77 -1.36 -8.51
C VAL A 36 3.16 -0.62 -7.22
N LEU A 37 4.37 -0.84 -6.71
CA LEU A 37 4.89 -0.10 -5.56
C LEU A 37 4.98 1.41 -5.84
N ALA A 38 5.44 1.79 -7.03
CA ALA A 38 5.55 3.19 -7.41
C ALA A 38 4.18 3.89 -7.46
N GLU A 39 3.13 3.18 -7.88
CA GLU A 39 1.76 3.70 -7.86
C GLU A 39 1.32 4.02 -6.42
N GLU A 40 1.41 3.07 -5.50
CA GLU A 40 1.01 3.26 -4.10
C GLU A 40 1.83 4.36 -3.40
N VAL A 41 3.13 4.43 -3.67
CA VAL A 41 3.99 5.51 -3.16
C VAL A 41 3.58 6.85 -3.77
N GLY A 42 3.20 6.85 -5.05
CA GLY A 42 2.62 8.01 -5.74
C GLY A 42 1.35 8.51 -5.06
N GLU A 43 0.42 7.61 -4.73
CA GLU A 43 -0.80 7.95 -4.00
C GLU A 43 -0.51 8.52 -2.61
N ALA A 44 0.44 7.92 -1.86
CA ALA A 44 0.87 8.44 -0.57
C ALA A 44 1.46 9.85 -0.68
N ASN A 45 2.33 10.09 -1.66
CA ASN A 45 2.88 11.41 -1.94
C ASN A 45 1.78 12.41 -2.30
N GLN A 46 0.83 12.01 -3.14
CA GLN A 46 -0.30 12.85 -3.53
C GLN A 46 -1.18 13.18 -2.34
N ALA A 47 -1.49 12.21 -1.47
CA ALA A 47 -2.29 12.44 -0.26
C ALA A 47 -1.62 13.45 0.69
N ALA A 48 -0.31 13.34 0.90
CA ALA A 48 0.46 14.30 1.70
C ALA A 48 0.50 15.70 1.06
N PHE A 49 0.76 15.76 -0.25
CA PHE A 49 0.82 17.01 -1.00
C PHE A 49 -0.51 17.76 -1.02
N GLU A 50 -1.59 17.07 -1.34
CA GLU A 50 -2.94 17.62 -1.39
C GLU A 50 -3.46 18.02 0.00
N HIS A 51 -3.04 17.32 1.06
CA HIS A 51 -3.31 17.76 2.43
C HIS A 51 -2.60 19.09 2.76
N LEU A 52 -1.32 19.23 2.38
CA LEU A 52 -0.55 20.45 2.59
C LEU A 52 -1.02 21.61 1.70
N PHE A 53 -1.47 21.31 0.48
CA PHE A 53 -1.94 22.29 -0.49
C PHE A 53 -3.34 21.96 -1.04
N PRO A 54 -4.41 22.13 -0.24
CA PRO A 54 -5.77 21.71 -0.63
C PRO A 54 -6.29 22.35 -1.93
N ARG A 55 -5.78 23.53 -2.29
CA ARG A 55 -6.14 24.21 -3.55
C ARG A 55 -5.73 23.44 -4.81
N PHE A 56 -4.79 22.50 -4.71
CA PHE A 56 -4.33 21.68 -5.82
C PHE A 56 -4.99 20.29 -5.87
N ASP A 57 -5.80 19.95 -4.86
CA ASP A 57 -6.60 18.73 -4.87
C ASP A 57 -7.79 18.89 -5.84
N LYS A 58 -7.62 18.35 -7.05
CA LYS A 58 -8.64 18.38 -8.10
C LYS A 58 -9.88 17.54 -7.77
N HIS A 59 -9.76 16.63 -6.80
CA HIS A 59 -10.81 15.70 -6.41
C HIS A 59 -11.50 16.09 -5.09
N ALA A 60 -11.03 17.14 -4.41
CA ALA A 60 -11.60 17.59 -3.14
C ALA A 60 -13.11 17.88 -3.20
N ALA A 61 -13.62 18.36 -4.33
CA ALA A 61 -15.05 18.61 -4.51
C ALA A 61 -15.91 17.33 -4.46
N GLN A 62 -15.34 16.16 -4.76
CA GLN A 62 -16.06 14.88 -4.84
C GLN A 62 -15.92 14.06 -3.55
N ARG A 63 -14.72 14.03 -2.96
CA ARG A 63 -14.40 13.20 -1.79
C ARG A 63 -14.09 13.97 -0.50
N GLY A 64 -14.14 15.30 -0.54
CA GLY A 64 -13.62 16.15 0.53
C GLY A 64 -12.09 16.32 0.45
N PRO A 65 -11.52 17.27 1.20
CA PRO A 65 -10.08 17.51 1.22
C PRO A 65 -9.33 16.30 1.81
N ARG A 66 -8.11 16.03 1.31
CA ARG A 66 -7.22 15.03 1.91
C ARG A 66 -6.92 15.33 3.38
N SER A 67 -6.79 14.28 4.16
CA SER A 67 -6.44 14.31 5.58
C SER A 67 -5.17 13.51 5.86
N PRO A 68 -4.54 13.65 7.05
CA PRO A 68 -3.44 12.78 7.46
C PRO A 68 -3.82 11.30 7.54
N ALA A 69 -5.12 11.00 7.73
CA ALA A 69 -5.62 9.63 7.73
C ALA A 69 -5.56 8.98 6.34
N ASP A 70 -5.74 9.78 5.27
CA ASP A 70 -5.56 9.30 3.90
C ASP A 70 -4.12 8.92 3.63
N TYR A 71 -3.18 9.78 4.01
CA TYR A 71 -1.75 9.48 3.89
C TYR A 71 -1.37 8.20 4.65
N ARG A 72 -1.85 8.05 5.89
CA ARG A 72 -1.65 6.83 6.68
C ARG A 72 -2.22 5.59 5.97
N ARG A 73 -3.39 5.71 5.35
CA ARG A 73 -4.03 4.62 4.59
C ARG A 73 -3.20 4.23 3.36
N GLU A 74 -2.69 5.18 2.60
CA GLU A 74 -1.84 4.86 1.44
C GLU A 74 -0.51 4.21 1.89
N LEU A 75 0.10 4.63 3.00
CA LEU A 75 1.28 3.96 3.54
C LEU A 75 1.04 2.50 3.93
N VAL A 76 -0.15 2.17 4.44
CA VAL A 76 -0.54 0.79 4.73
C VAL A 76 -0.67 -0.02 3.43
N GLN A 77 -1.20 0.59 2.36
CA GLN A 77 -1.27 -0.04 1.03
C GLN A 77 0.13 -0.27 0.44
N VAL A 78 1.04 0.72 0.51
CA VAL A 78 2.46 0.55 0.13
C VAL A 78 3.08 -0.65 0.83
N ALA A 79 2.91 -0.75 2.16
CA ALA A 79 3.47 -1.85 2.93
C ALA A 79 2.84 -3.21 2.55
N ALA A 80 1.53 -3.25 2.30
CA ALA A 80 0.84 -4.47 1.87
C ALA A 80 1.29 -4.94 0.48
N VAL A 81 1.52 -4.02 -0.46
CA VAL A 81 2.07 -4.32 -1.78
C VAL A 81 3.51 -4.83 -1.66
N ALA A 82 4.33 -4.26 -0.77
CA ALA A 82 5.68 -4.76 -0.52
C ALA A 82 5.66 -6.22 0.00
N VAL A 83 4.72 -6.54 0.90
CA VAL A 83 4.50 -7.92 1.35
C VAL A 83 4.09 -8.82 0.18
N ALA A 84 3.11 -8.41 -0.63
CA ALA A 84 2.67 -9.18 -1.79
C ALA A 84 3.81 -9.46 -2.79
N ALA A 85 4.67 -8.48 -3.03
CA ALA A 85 5.84 -8.61 -3.90
C ALA A 85 6.87 -9.62 -3.35
N ILE A 86 7.12 -9.61 -2.03
CA ILE A 86 7.99 -10.59 -1.37
C ILE A 86 7.39 -12.00 -1.47
N GLU A 87 6.10 -12.15 -1.14
CA GLU A 87 5.43 -13.45 -1.25
C GLU A 87 5.49 -14.00 -2.69
N SER A 88 5.34 -13.12 -3.68
CA SER A 88 5.48 -13.44 -5.09
C SER A 88 6.90 -13.89 -5.45
N LEU A 89 7.93 -13.20 -4.94
CA LEU A 89 9.33 -13.56 -5.17
C LEU A 89 9.67 -14.90 -4.52
N ASP A 90 9.22 -15.14 -3.30
CA ASP A 90 9.47 -16.36 -2.53
C ASP A 90 8.86 -17.59 -3.24
N ARG A 91 7.60 -17.48 -3.70
CA ARG A 91 6.94 -18.51 -4.52
C ARG A 91 7.71 -18.80 -5.80
N GLN A 92 8.15 -17.77 -6.52
CA GLN A 92 8.89 -17.92 -7.78
C GLN A 92 10.28 -18.53 -7.57
N SER A 93 10.91 -18.26 -6.43
CA SER A 93 12.26 -18.73 -6.10
C SER A 93 12.27 -20.12 -5.45
N GLY A 94 11.10 -20.74 -5.22
CA GLY A 94 10.97 -22.01 -4.49
C GLY A 94 11.37 -21.93 -3.01
N SER A 95 11.54 -20.71 -2.49
CA SER A 95 11.86 -20.47 -1.08
C SER A 95 10.56 -20.42 -0.32
N ALA A 96 10.13 -21.54 0.27
CA ALA A 96 9.00 -21.52 1.18
C ALA A 96 9.34 -20.63 2.39
N PRO A 97 8.40 -19.80 2.89
CA PRO A 97 8.67 -18.94 4.05
C PRO A 97 9.06 -19.78 5.27
N SER A 98 10.22 -19.49 5.85
CA SER A 98 10.76 -20.08 7.08
C SER A 98 10.10 -19.54 8.34
#